data_AF-A0A951QR58-F1
#
_entry.id   AF-A0A951QR58-F1
#
_cell.length_a   1.000
_cell.length_b   1.000
_cell.length_c   1.000
_cell.angle_alpha   90.00
_cell.angle_beta   90.00
_cell.angle_gamma   90.00
#
_symmetry.space_group_name_H-M   'P 1'
#
loop_
_entity.id
_entity.type
_entity.pdbx_description
1 polymer ?
#
loop_
_entity_poly.entity_id
_entity_poly.type
_entity_poly.pdbx_seq_one_letter_code
_entity_poly.pdbx_strand_id
1 'polypeptide(L)' 'MGGKTDLDRVVAYIPSEWKKELEEWAEADERSVSWVVAKLIDKALQERRNQQSSSKVVNMGETNVLVE' A
#
# COMPACT_ATOMS: atom_id res chain seq x y z
N MET A 1 22.95 -16.75 -13.24
CA MET A 1 21.75 -16.00 -13.66
C MET A 1 21.50 -14.90 -12.64
N GLY A 2 22.07 -13.71 -12.88
CA GLY A 2 22.01 -12.58 -11.96
C GLY A 2 21.22 -11.45 -12.60
N GLY A 3 19.98 -11.25 -12.16
CA GLY A 3 19.27 -9.99 -12.32
C GLY A 3 19.15 -9.39 -10.94
N LYS A 4 20.13 -8.60 -10.51
CA LYS A 4 19.95 -7.78 -9.32
C LYS A 4 18.91 -6.74 -9.71
N THR A 5 17.69 -6.91 -9.22
CA THR A 5 16.70 -5.82 -9.24
C THR A 5 17.28 -4.69 -8.39
N ASP A 6 17.42 -3.48 -8.95
CA ASP A 6 17.89 -2.28 -8.22
C ASP A 6 16.78 -1.78 -7.26
N LEU A 7 16.36 -2.65 -6.33
CA LEU A 7 15.33 -2.37 -5.34
C LEU A 7 15.95 -2.30 -3.96
N ASP A 8 15.61 -1.25 -3.23
CA ASP A 8 15.99 -1.09 -1.83
C ASP A 8 15.25 -2.08 -0.93
N ARG A 9 15.91 -2.49 0.16
CA ARG A 9 15.35 -3.41 1.16
C ARG A 9 14.96 -2.64 2.43
N VAL A 10 13.76 -2.92 2.92
CA VAL A 10 13.31 -2.53 4.26
C VAL A 10 13.22 -3.78 5.14
N VAL A 11 13.59 -3.64 6.42
CA VAL A 11 13.47 -4.71 7.44
C VAL A 11 12.59 -4.19 8.57
N ALA A 12 11.59 -4.98 8.97
CA ALA A 12 10.70 -4.67 10.07
C ALA A 12 10.42 -5.93 10.89
N TYR A 13 10.24 -5.76 12.20
CA TYR A 13 9.76 -6.81 13.08
C TYR A 13 8.23 -6.84 13.05
N ILE A 14 7.66 -8.02 12.89
CA ILE A 14 6.21 -8.25 12.89
C ILE A 14 5.87 -9.38 13.87
N PRO A 15 4.64 -9.42 14.42
CA PRO A 15 4.14 -10.58 15.14
C PRO A 15 4.29 -11.86 14.30
N SER A 16 4.59 -12.98 14.97
CA SER A 16 4.77 -14.28 14.31
C SER A 16 3.51 -14.73 13.56
N GLU A 17 2.33 -14.39 14.09
CA GLU A 17 1.04 -14.68 13.48
C GLU A 17 0.88 -14.00 12.12
N TRP A 18 1.33 -12.75 11.99
CA TRP A 18 1.30 -12.04 10.70
C TRP A 18 2.25 -12.66 9.68
N LYS A 19 3.43 -13.12 10.11
CA LYS A 19 4.36 -13.81 9.21
C LYS A 19 3.73 -15.09 8.66
N LYS A 20 3.03 -15.84 9.51
CA LYS A 20 2.36 -17.08 9.12
C LYS A 20 1.24 -16.81 8.11
N GLU A 21 0.41 -15.80 8.36
CA GLU A 21 -0.65 -15.41 7.43
C GLU A 21 -0.09 -14.98 6.06
N LEU A 22 1.01 -14.22 6.03
CA LEU A 22 1.69 -13.84 4.80
C LEU A 22 2.31 -15.03 4.05
N GLU A 23 2.77 -16.05 4.77
CA GLU A 23 3.27 -17.31 4.19
C GLU A 23 2.13 -18.13 3.57
N GLU A 24 0.98 -18.23 4.24
CA GLU A 24 -0.22 -18.90 3.73
C GLU A 24 -0.75 -18.20 2.45
N TRP A 25 -0.75 -16.87 2.40
CA TRP A 25 -1.13 -16.12 1.20
C TRP A 25 -0.14 -16.33 0.05
N ALA A 26 1.15 -16.35 0.35
CA ALA A 26 2.18 -16.59 -0.67
C ALA A 26 2.07 -17.99 -1.28
N GLU A 27 1.76 -19.00 -0.47
CA GLU A 27 1.51 -20.37 -0.93
C GLU A 27 0.27 -20.44 -1.83
N ALA A 28 -0.85 -19.85 -1.39
CA ALA A 28 -2.10 -19.83 -2.16
C ALA A 28 -1.96 -19.13 -3.53
N ASP A 29 -1.16 -18.07 -3.59
CA ASP A 29 -0.94 -17.29 -4.81
C ASP A 29 0.20 -17.83 -5.71
N GLU A 30 0.89 -18.90 -5.30
CA GLU A 30 2.12 -19.42 -5.94
C GLU A 30 3.21 -18.33 -6.09
N ARG A 31 3.39 -17.51 -5.04
CA ARG A 31 4.33 -16.38 -5.00
C ARG A 31 5.29 -16.47 -3.81
N SER A 32 6.24 -15.54 -3.75
CA SER A 32 7.09 -15.38 -2.58
C SER A 32 6.44 -14.44 -1.55
N VAL A 33 6.76 -14.63 -0.27
CA VAL A 33 6.34 -13.72 0.81
C VAL A 33 6.77 -12.27 0.52
N SER A 34 7.97 -12.08 -0.05
CA SER A 34 8.46 -10.75 -0.44
C SER A 34 7.58 -10.08 -1.50
N TRP A 35 6.99 -10.86 -2.41
CA TRP A 35 6.06 -10.36 -3.42
C TRP A 35 4.74 -9.92 -2.78
N VAL A 36 4.19 -10.74 -1.89
CA VAL A 36 2.94 -10.43 -1.15
C VAL A 36 3.12 -9.13 -0.36
N VAL A 37 4.19 -9.03 0.43
CA VAL A 37 4.52 -7.83 1.21
C VAL A 37 4.69 -6.61 0.30
N ALA A 38 5.37 -6.75 -0.84
CA ALA A 38 5.52 -5.64 -1.78
C ALA A 38 4.16 -5.15 -2.32
N LYS A 39 3.21 -6.05 -2.60
CA LYS A 39 1.86 -5.68 -3.04
C LYS A 39 1.03 -4.99 -1.96
N LEU A 40 1.14 -5.43 -0.71
CA LEU A 40 0.48 -4.77 0.42
C LEU A 40 1.03 -3.35 0.65
N ILE A 41 2.35 -3.18 0.57
CA ILE A 41 3.01 -1.87 0.69
C ILE A 41 2.56 -0.95 -0.46
N ASP A 42 2.58 -1.45 -1.70
CA ASP A 42 2.15 -0.68 -2.88
C ASP A 42 0.70 -0.20 -2.73
N LYS A 43 -0.21 -1.08 -2.34
CA LYS A 43 -1.61 -0.73 -2.07
C LYS A 43 -1.74 0.36 -1.00
N ALA A 44 -1.09 0.21 0.15
CA ALA A 44 -1.15 1.19 1.24
C ALA A 44 -0.58 2.56 0.83
N LEU A 45 0.48 2.58 0.01
CA LEU A 45 1.04 3.83 -0.52
C LEU A 45 0.09 4.52 -1.51
N GLN A 46 -0.56 3.75 -2.38
CA GLN A 46 -1.57 4.29 -3.30
C GLN A 46 -2.77 4.86 -2.53
N GLU A 47 -3.29 4.14 -1.54
CA GLU A 47 -4.38 4.59 -0.68
C GLU A 47 -4.02 5.90 0.04
N ARG A 48 -2.81 5.99 0.61
CA ARG A 48 -2.33 7.20 1.27
C ARG A 48 -2.23 8.40 0.32
N ARG A 49 -1.72 8.18 -0.90
CA ARG A 49 -1.63 9.23 -1.93
C ARG A 49 -3.03 9.71 -2.34
N ASN A 50 -3.99 8.80 -2.48
CA ASN A 50 -5.37 9.11 -2.83
C ASN A 50 -6.11 9.88 -1.73
N GLN A 51 -5.85 9.56 -0.45
CA GLN A 51 -6.38 10.32 0.67
C GLN A 51 -5.81 11.75 0.71
N GLN A 52 -4.50 11.91 0.48
CA GLN A 52 -3.87 13.23 0.43
C GLN A 52 -4.34 14.09 -0.75
N SER A 53 -4.63 13.48 -1.91
CA SER A 53 -5.18 14.22 -3.05
C SER A 53 -6.66 14.60 -2.85
N SER A 54 -7.45 13.75 -2.19
CA SER A 54 -8.84 14.05 -1.83
C SER A 54 -8.94 15.19 -0.81
N SER A 55 -8.04 15.27 0.18
CA SER A 55 -7.99 16.40 1.12
C SER A 55 -7.48 17.71 0.50
N LYS A 56 -6.89 17.67 -0.70
CA LYS A 56 -6.43 18.89 -1.42
C LYS A 56 -7.56 19.61 -2.17
N VAL A 57 -8.73 18.99 -2.30
CA VAL A 57 -9.93 19.60 -2.92
C VAL A 57 -10.93 20.06 -1.84
N VAL A 58 -10.47 20.88 -0.89
CA VAL A 58 -11.34 21.74 -0.07
C VAL A 58 -10.54 22.96 0.36
N ASN A 59 -10.11 23.75 -0.63
CA ASN A 59 -10.00 25.20 -0.46
C ASN A 59 -10.08 25.87 -1.83
N MET A 60 -11.28 25.89 -2.42
CA MET A 60 -11.63 26.87 -3.42
C MET A 60 -12.85 27.58 -2.88
N GLY A 61 -12.60 28.77 -2.34
CA GLY A 61 -13.60 29.60 -1.72
C GLY A 61 -14.65 30.09 -2.71
N GLU A 62 -15.75 30.52 -2.10
CA GLU A 62 -16.71 31.52 -2.59
C GLU A 62 -17.97 30.98 -3.28
N THR A 63 -19.05 31.05 -2.48
CA THR A 63 -20.48 31.10 -2.80
C THR A 63 -21.19 29.81 -3.25
N ASN A 64 -21.75 29.09 -2.27
CA ASN A 64 -22.92 28.24 -2.48
C ASN A 64 -24.18 29.12 -2.47
N VAL A 65 -24.90 29.14 -3.60
CA VAL A 65 -26.26 29.65 -3.69
C VAL A 65 -27.20 28.62 -3.08
N LEU A 66 -28.09 29.11 -2.20
CA LEU A 66 -29.16 28.36 -1.55
C LEU A 66 -30.10 27.76 -2.62
N VAL A 67 -30.37 26.47 -2.52
CA VAL A 67 -31.59 25.87 -3.10
C VAL A 67 -32.44 25.31 -1.96
N GLU A 68 -33.60 25.95 -1.84
CA GLU A 68 -34.77 25.75 -0.95
C GLU A 68 -34.60 26.05 0.56
#